data_AF-A0A1B6DVA5-F1
#
_entry.id   AF-A0A1B6DVA5-F1
#
_cell.length_a   1.000
_cell.length_b   1.000
_cell.length_c   1.000
_cell.angle_alpha   90.00
_cell.angle_beta   90.00
_cell.angle_gamma   90.00
#
_symmetry.space_group_name_H-M   'P 1'
#
loop_
_entity.id
_entity.type
_entity.pdbx_description
1 polymer ?
#
loop_
_entity_poly.entity_id
_entity_poly.type
_entity_poly.pdbx_seq_one_letter_code
_entity_poly.pdbx_strand_id
1 'polypeptide(L)'
;FKYVMLVNALYGRNINTIIIPAVMLHPPFYSTELPWYMNFGGIATVIGHEITHGFDNKGRYFNEIGKLEEWWDDSEIMAFYKRIQCVIDQANNYTLKGFEKGVGFKIYGLQTVDENIADMGGAK
;
A
#
# COMPACT_ATOMS: atom_id res chain seq x y z
N PHE A 1 -0.03 25.35 6.48
CA PHE A 1 0.23 24.38 5.40
C PHE A 1 0.92 25.10 4.25
N LYS A 2 2.25 25.14 4.27
CA LYS A 2 3.09 25.75 3.22
C LYS A 2 3.35 24.64 2.20
N TYR A 3 2.89 24.84 0.96
CA TYR A 3 3.00 23.97 -0.22
C TYR A 3 3.67 22.60 -0.02
N VAL A 4 2.87 21.53 0.05
CA VAL A 4 3.36 20.14 -0.03
C VAL A 4 3.67 19.86 -1.51
N MET A 5 4.92 20.07 -1.91
CA MET A 5 5.45 19.64 -3.22
C MET A 5 6.01 18.23 -3.09
N LEU A 6 5.12 17.26 -2.87
CA LEU A 6 5.48 15.85 -2.78
C LEU A 6 4.68 15.07 -3.82
N VAL A 7 5.38 14.39 -4.73
CA VAL A 7 4.78 13.39 -5.61
C VAL A 7 4.73 12.09 -4.82
N ASN A 8 3.74 11.98 -3.94
CA ASN A 8 3.48 10.77 -3.16
C ASN A 8 2.03 10.78 -2.64
N ALA A 9 1.53 9.62 -2.23
CA ALA A 9 0.29 9.45 -1.48
C ALA A 9 0.62 8.89 -0.09
N LEU A 10 -0.28 9.10 0.87
CA LEU A 10 -0.06 8.68 2.26
C LEU A 10 -1.37 8.30 2.95
N TYR A 11 -1.31 7.27 3.79
CA TYR A 11 -2.35 6.93 4.74
C TYR A 11 -1.92 7.22 6.19
N GLY A 12 -2.69 8.08 6.87
CA GLY A 12 -2.49 8.39 8.28
C GLY A 12 -3.36 7.52 9.18
N ARG A 13 -2.81 6.41 9.71
CA ARG A 13 -3.53 5.43 10.56
C ARG A 13 -4.25 6.06 11.76
N ASN A 14 -3.55 6.92 12.49
CA ASN A 14 -4.02 7.58 13.71
C ASN A 14 -5.02 8.72 13.47
N ILE A 15 -5.26 9.10 12.22
CA ILE A 15 -6.32 10.04 11.83
C ILE A 15 -7.28 9.42 10.80
N ASN A 16 -7.13 8.12 10.51
CA ASN A 16 -7.84 7.36 9.49
C ASN A 16 -8.08 8.16 8.19
N THR A 17 -7.02 8.71 7.59
CA THR A 17 -7.15 9.65 6.46
C THR A 17 -6.15 9.34 5.35
N ILE A 18 -6.63 9.36 4.11
CA ILE A 18 -5.82 9.31 2.89
C ILE A 18 -5.50 10.73 2.45
N ILE A 19 -4.24 10.98 2.11
CA ILE A 19 -3.75 12.27 1.66
C ILE A 19 -3.20 12.11 0.25
N ILE A 20 -3.87 12.71 -0.73
CA ILE A 20 -3.42 12.82 -2.12
C ILE A 20 -3.09 14.29 -2.43
N PRO A 21 -1.82 14.69 -2.43
CA PRO A 21 -1.41 16.03 -2.83
C PRO A 21 -1.79 16.30 -4.29
N ALA A 22 -2.16 17.54 -4.60
CA ALA A 22 -2.52 17.95 -5.96
C ALA A 22 -1.39 17.70 -6.98
N VAL A 23 -0.13 17.71 -6.53
CA VAL A 23 1.04 17.41 -7.36
C VAL A 23 1.08 15.95 -7.82
N MET A 24 0.30 15.04 -7.25
CA MET A 24 0.17 13.67 -7.77
C MET A 24 -0.90 13.55 -8.87
N LEU A 25 -1.79 14.54 -9.00
CA LEU A 25 -2.92 14.54 -9.93
C LEU A 25 -2.51 15.05 -11.33
N HIS A 26 -1.45 14.48 -11.90
CA HIS A 26 -1.00 14.73 -13.26
C HIS A 26 -0.59 13.43 -13.97
N PRO A 27 -0.45 13.41 -15.30
CA PRO A 27 0.02 12.22 -16.03
C PRO A 27 1.39 11.74 -15.52
N PRO A 28 1.63 10.43 -15.39
CA PRO A 28 0.78 9.32 -15.87
C PRO A 28 -0.31 8.87 -14.90
N PHE A 29 -0.40 9.44 -13.69
CA PHE A 29 -1.34 8.97 -12.66
C PHE A 29 -2.78 9.38 -12.95
N TYR A 30 -2.99 10.64 -13.36
CA TYR A 30 -4.33 11.16 -13.64
C TYR A 30 -4.32 12.22 -14.74
N SER A 31 -5.32 12.19 -15.61
CA SER A 31 -5.71 13.34 -16.43
C SER A 31 -7.12 13.13 -16.99
N THR A 32 -7.85 14.23 -17.16
CA THR A 32 -9.18 14.22 -17.80
C THR A 32 -9.13 13.83 -19.27
N GLU A 33 -7.96 13.96 -19.90
CA GLU A 33 -7.72 13.62 -21.31
C GLU A 33 -7.31 12.14 -21.50
N LEU A 34 -6.98 11.43 -20.41
CA LEU A 34 -6.67 10.01 -20.49
C LEU A 34 -7.97 9.18 -20.49
N PRO A 35 -8.04 8.07 -21.24
CA PRO A 35 -9.11 7.10 -21.09
C PRO A 35 -9.27 6.64 -19.64
N TRP A 36 -10.51 6.41 -19.21
CA TRP A 36 -10.83 6.06 -17.83
C TRP A 36 -9.97 4.90 -17.32
N TYR A 37 -9.73 3.85 -18.11
CA TYR A 37 -8.95 2.69 -17.68
C TYR A 37 -7.50 3.04 -17.30
N MET A 38 -6.91 4.09 -17.89
CA MET A 38 -5.58 4.58 -17.50
C MET A 38 -5.63 5.30 -16.16
N ASN A 39 -6.69 6.09 -15.90
CA ASN A 39 -6.90 6.70 -14.59
C ASN A 39 -7.18 5.64 -13.50
N PHE A 40 -7.88 4.55 -13.85
CA PHE A 40 -8.08 3.42 -12.94
C PHE A 40 -6.76 2.70 -12.64
N GLY A 41 -5.97 2.38 -13.67
CA GLY A 41 -4.65 1.76 -13.47
C GLY A 41 -3.64 2.67 -12.77
N GLY A 42 -3.77 3.99 -12.91
CA GLY A 42 -2.93 5.00 -12.26
C GLY A 42 -3.47 5.40 -10.90
N ILE A 43 -4.16 6.54 -10.83
CA ILE A 43 -4.55 7.15 -9.55
C ILE A 43 -5.53 6.30 -8.74
N ALA A 44 -6.42 5.53 -9.35
CA ALA A 44 -7.35 4.70 -8.58
C ALA A 44 -6.62 3.55 -7.87
N THR A 45 -5.64 2.91 -8.53
CA THR A 45 -4.74 1.94 -7.88
C THR A 45 -4.03 2.54 -6.68
N VAL A 46 -3.51 3.77 -6.81
CA VAL A 46 -2.85 4.49 -5.71
C VAL A 46 -3.84 4.75 -4.57
N ILE A 47 -5.04 5.23 -4.86
CA ILE A 47 -6.06 5.44 -3.83
C ILE A 47 -6.42 4.12 -3.15
N GLY A 48 -6.58 3.03 -3.91
CA GLY A 48 -6.84 1.70 -3.38
C GLY A 48 -5.71 1.18 -2.50
N HIS A 49 -4.45 1.46 -2.87
CA HIS A 49 -3.27 1.18 -2.06
C HIS A 49 -3.35 1.91 -0.71
N GLU A 50 -3.62 3.22 -0.71
CA GLU A 50 -3.75 3.98 0.53
C GLU A 50 -4.96 3.57 1.39
N ILE A 51 -6.08 3.17 0.78
CA ILE A 51 -7.21 2.57 1.51
C ILE A 51 -6.76 1.29 2.20
N THR A 52 -6.01 0.45 1.48
CA THR A 52 -5.58 -0.86 1.98
C THR A 52 -4.60 -0.73 3.15
N HIS A 53 -3.83 0.36 3.26
CA HIS A 53 -3.02 0.64 4.45
C HIS A 53 -3.82 0.75 5.76
N GLY A 54 -5.13 1.03 5.70
CA GLY A 54 -6.03 0.95 6.85
C GLY A 54 -6.27 -0.47 7.35
N PHE A 55 -6.01 -1.48 6.51
CA PHE A 55 -6.27 -2.89 6.78
C PHE A 55 -5.02 -3.77 6.60
N ASP A 56 -3.85 -3.17 6.38
CA ASP A 56 -2.58 -3.89 6.25
C ASP A 56 -2.17 -4.51 7.61
N ASN A 57 -1.02 -5.20 7.62
CA ASN A 57 -0.53 -5.92 8.80
C ASN A 57 -0.26 -5.02 10.03
N LYS A 58 -0.17 -3.69 9.85
CA LYS A 58 -0.14 -2.69 10.93
C LYS A 58 -1.44 -1.89 11.04
N GLY A 59 -2.11 -1.61 9.93
CA GLY A 59 -3.35 -0.86 9.85
C GLY A 59 -4.49 -1.52 10.61
N ARG A 60 -4.57 -2.86 10.57
CA ARG A 60 -5.62 -3.64 11.25
C ARG A 60 -5.76 -3.37 12.76
N TYR A 61 -4.73 -2.84 13.41
CA TYR A 61 -4.78 -2.53 14.84
C TYR A 61 -5.41 -1.16 15.14
N PHE A 62 -5.74 -0.37 14.13
CA PHE A 62 -6.34 0.94 14.29
C PHE A 62 -7.82 0.86 13.92
N ASN A 63 -8.68 1.26 14.85
CA ASN A 63 -10.12 1.31 14.59
C ASN A 63 -10.49 2.53 13.74
N GLU A 64 -11.79 2.75 13.52
CA GLU A 64 -12.32 3.78 12.61
C GLU A 64 -11.98 5.22 13.00
N ILE A 65 -11.63 5.47 14.26
CA ILE A 65 -11.19 6.78 14.76
C ILE A 65 -9.66 6.88 14.91
N GLY A 66 -8.91 5.88 14.46
CA GLY A 66 -7.45 5.86 14.52
C GLY A 66 -6.89 5.51 15.91
N LYS A 67 -7.68 4.87 16.77
CA LYS A 67 -7.23 4.40 18.09
C LYS A 67 -6.68 2.98 17.95
N LEU A 68 -5.54 2.73 18.61
CA LEU A 68 -4.96 1.38 18.70
C LEU A 68 -5.84 0.48 19.58
N GLU A 69 -6.46 -0.53 18.98
CA GLU A 69 -7.41 -1.44 19.59
C GLU A 69 -7.48 -2.74 18.77
N GLU A 70 -7.58 -3.89 19.42
CA GLU A 70 -7.87 -5.13 18.71
C GLU A 70 -9.39 -5.22 18.52
N TRP A 71 -9.84 -4.97 17.29
CA TRP A 71 -11.26 -4.89 16.92
C TRP A 71 -11.69 -6.02 15.98
N TRP A 72 -10.80 -6.97 15.70
CA TRP A 72 -11.07 -8.17 14.90
C TRP A 72 -11.26 -9.36 15.82
N ASP A 73 -12.17 -10.25 15.48
CA ASP A 73 -12.31 -11.52 16.18
C ASP A 73 -11.12 -12.45 15.85
N ASP A 74 -10.81 -13.39 16.75
CA ASP A 74 -9.64 -14.27 16.62
C ASP A 74 -9.64 -15.09 15.31
N SER A 75 -10.81 -15.47 14.80
CA SER A 75 -10.93 -16.20 13.53
C SER A 75 -10.46 -15.40 12.32
N GLU A 76 -10.75 -14.10 12.30
CA GLU A 76 -10.45 -13.15 11.25
C GLU A 76 -8.95 -12.86 11.26
N ILE A 77 -8.37 -12.71 12.45
CA ILE A 77 -6.93 -12.56 12.65
C ILE A 77 -6.19 -13.79 12.10
N MET A 78 -6.65 -15.00 12.42
CA MET A 78 -6.03 -16.23 11.92
C MET A 78 -6.16 -16.37 10.39
N ALA A 79 -7.33 -16.03 9.83
CA ALA A 79 -7.54 -16.02 8.39
C ALA A 79 -6.66 -14.98 7.68
N PHE A 80 -6.48 -13.81 8.28
CA PHE A 80 -5.58 -12.76 7.82
C PHE A 80 -4.15 -13.24 7.81
N TYR A 81 -3.64 -13.79 8.92
CA TYR A 81 -2.27 -14.27 9.02
C TYR A 81 -1.96 -15.36 7.98
N LYS A 82 -2.91 -16.26 7.72
CA LYS A 82 -2.76 -17.26 6.65
C LYS A 82 -2.59 -16.63 5.26
N ARG A 83 -3.30 -15.53 4.98
CA ARG A 83 -3.22 -14.82 3.68
C ARG A 83 -1.94 -14.02 3.56
N ILE A 84 -1.53 -13.28 4.60
CA ILE A 84 -0.29 -12.49 4.53
C ILE A 84 0.95 -13.37 4.45
N GLN A 85 0.93 -14.58 5.02
CA GLN A 85 2.05 -15.51 4.89
C GLN A 85 2.34 -15.85 3.43
N CYS A 86 1.30 -16.02 2.60
CA CYS A 86 1.46 -16.23 1.16
C CYS A 86 2.18 -15.04 0.49
N VAL A 87 1.84 -13.82 0.87
CA VAL A 87 2.47 -12.58 0.35
C VAL A 87 3.94 -12.49 0.79
N ILE A 88 4.22 -12.84 2.05
CA ILE A 88 5.60 -12.89 2.59
C ILE A 88 6.43 -13.92 1.81
N ASP A 89 5.89 -15.12 1.62
CA ASP A 89 6.58 -16.21 0.92
C ASP A 89 6.81 -15.87 -0.56
N GLN A 90 5.83 -15.26 -1.22
CA GLN A 90 5.98 -14.75 -2.58
C GLN A 90 7.13 -13.73 -2.64
N ALA A 91 7.15 -12.76 -1.73
CA ALA A 91 8.18 -11.72 -1.73
C ALA A 91 9.58 -12.26 -1.42
N ASN A 92 9.70 -13.24 -0.53
CA ASN A 92 10.97 -13.91 -0.19
C ASN A 92 11.62 -14.63 -1.38
N ASN A 93 10.85 -14.96 -2.43
CA ASN A 93 11.35 -15.60 -3.64
C ASN A 93 11.93 -14.60 -4.65
N TYR A 94 11.81 -13.29 -4.41
CA TYR A 94 12.40 -12.28 -5.29
C TYR A 94 13.84 -11.94 -4.91
N THR A 95 14.70 -11.92 -5.93
CA THR A 95 16.04 -11.35 -5.84
C THR A 95 16.14 -10.25 -6.90
N LEU A 96 16.31 -9.01 -6.45
CA LEU A 96 16.52 -7.87 -7.32
C LEU A 96 17.96 -7.83 -7.80
N LYS A 97 18.17 -7.38 -9.04
CA LYS A 97 19.52 -7.08 -9.53
C LYS A 97 19.97 -5.78 -8.85
N GLY A 98 21.16 -5.81 -8.25
CA GLY A 98 21.80 -4.63 -7.72
C GLY A 98 22.32 -3.71 -8.82
N PHE A 99 22.74 -2.51 -8.41
CA PHE A 99 23.32 -1.51 -9.30
C PHE A 99 24.68 -1.95 -9.88
N GLU A 100 25.39 -2.82 -9.16
CA GLU A 100 26.63 -3.45 -9.63
C GLU A 100 26.35 -4.79 -10.32
N LYS A 101 27.05 -5.04 -11.43
CA LYS A 101 26.91 -6.27 -12.21
C LYS A 101 27.29 -7.49 -11.36
N GLY A 102 26.32 -8.36 -11.13
CA GLY A 102 26.52 -9.62 -10.37
C GLY A 102 26.17 -9.51 -8.89
N VAL A 103 25.82 -8.32 -8.38
CA VAL A 103 25.28 -8.16 -7.02
C VAL A 103 23.76 -8.33 -7.08
N GLY A 104 23.20 -9.16 -6.22
CA GLY A 104 21.75 -9.33 -6.06
C GLY A 104 21.30 -8.93 -4.65
N PHE A 105 20.13 -8.31 -4.55
CA PHE A 105 19.50 -7.98 -3.27
C PHE A 105 18.28 -8.87 -3.07
N LYS A 106 18.33 -9.71 -2.04
CA LYS A 106 17.18 -10.52 -1.66
C LYS A 106 16.12 -9.63 -1.01
N ILE A 107 14.87 -9.79 -1.42
CA ILE A 107 13.74 -9.15 -0.76
C ILE A 107 13.40 -9.93 0.52
N TYR A 108 13.20 -9.20 1.61
CA TYR A 108 12.72 -9.75 2.87
C TYR A 108 11.22 -9.51 2.97
N GLY A 109 10.43 -10.54 2.65
CA GLY A 109 8.97 -10.41 2.52
C GLY A 109 8.28 -9.88 3.77
N LEU A 110 8.78 -10.23 4.97
CA LEU A 110 8.25 -9.69 6.23
C LEU A 110 8.46 -8.18 6.37
N GLN A 111 9.54 -7.63 5.80
CA GLN A 111 9.82 -6.18 5.88
C GLN A 111 8.96 -5.37 4.92
N THR A 112 8.54 -5.95 3.80
CA THR A 112 7.76 -5.27 2.76
C THR A 112 6.29 -5.69 2.75
N VAL A 113 5.84 -6.52 3.70
CA VAL A 113 4.50 -7.12 3.65
C VAL A 113 3.40 -6.08 3.68
N ASP A 114 3.57 -4.97 4.41
CA ASP A 114 2.58 -3.90 4.50
C ASP A 114 2.31 -3.27 3.12
N GLU A 115 3.38 -2.89 2.42
CA GLU A 115 3.33 -2.33 1.05
C GLU A 115 2.83 -3.35 0.03
N ASN A 116 3.30 -4.61 0.12
CA ASN A 116 2.88 -5.65 -0.80
C ASN A 116 1.37 -5.96 -0.69
N ILE A 117 0.81 -5.94 0.53
CA ILE A 117 -0.63 -6.07 0.74
C ILE A 117 -1.35 -4.88 0.12
N ALA A 118 -0.84 -3.66 0.34
CA ALA A 118 -1.43 -2.43 -0.19
C ALA A 118 -1.44 -2.41 -1.72
N ASP A 119 -0.34 -2.78 -2.38
CA ASP A 119 -0.23 -2.91 -3.84
C ASP A 119 -1.21 -3.94 -4.39
N MET A 120 -1.28 -5.12 -3.78
CA MET A 120 -2.20 -6.18 -4.21
C MET A 120 -3.67 -5.82 -3.97
N GLY A 121 -3.96 -5.06 -2.92
CA GLY A 121 -5.31 -4.58 -2.60
C GLY A 121 -5.76 -3.46 -3.54
N GLY A 122 -4.88 -2.50 -3.82
CA GLY A 122 -5.18 -1.36 -4.67
C GLY A 122 -5.35 -1.71 -6.15
N ALA A 123 -4.67 -2.74 -6.64
CA ALA A 123 -4.69 -3.13 -8.06
C ALA A 123 -5.84 -4.09 -8.45
N LYS A 124 -6.68 -4.52 -7.51
CA LYS A 124 -7.80 -5.45 -7.75
C LYS A 124 -9.11 -4.74 -8.03
#